data_AF-A0A352EGI7-F1
#
_entry.id   AF-A0A352EGI7-F1
#
_cell.length_a   1.000
_cell.length_b   1.000
_cell.length_c   1.000
_cell.angle_alpha   90.00
_cell.angle_beta   90.00
_cell.angle_gamma   90.00
#
_symmetry.space_group_name_H-M   'P 1'
#
loop_
_entity.id
_entity.type
_entity.pdbx_description
1 polymer ?
#
loop_
_entity_poly.entity_id
_entity_poly.type
_entity_poly.pdbx_seq_one_letter_code
_entity_poly.pdbx_strand_id
1 'polypeptide(L)'
;TNWLNTLILGLSIGLLGLSKYHGVLLIIALAIGFWPKRKEVKLYAAITLGAVVLMPHFVWQYQNDWPSFRYHLSDRFIPGGGILETVQFLSISIILWIPLIWNYKYLPKWSRSLVFLAAIIFGWSAFKGSAELHWMLVLVWIIPELPRVVHPKWRVFGISLAVIHLLIFIPGISERIGIAEHFRKEIRSINELDYVIFLDSYQDAALYEFYTGKESYSLVHPGIRRSQYQLATYPFQSIRVLIYNRMGMGTKVNHTPFHKIEQEVYDLSGIEWTLHDGALQTDLSLVPIGYHWIQYNYENGIQVERIGLGEATQLPSRFAIGVKQQSFLTLEKNWVPSQLWIPLHE
;
A
#
# COMPACT_ATOMS: atom_id res chain seq x y z
N THR A 1 -10.59 -0.44 -37.66
CA THR A 1 -9.66 -1.07 -36.70
C THR A 1 -9.48 -2.53 -37.06
N ASN A 2 -8.25 -3.02 -37.27
CA ASN A 2 -7.99 -4.46 -37.47
C ASN A 2 -8.15 -5.19 -36.11
N TRP A 3 -8.53 -6.48 -36.13
CA TRP A 3 -8.68 -7.32 -34.94
C TRP A 3 -7.39 -7.39 -34.10
N LEU A 4 -6.22 -7.30 -34.74
CA LEU A 4 -4.95 -7.19 -34.03
C LEU A 4 -4.94 -5.98 -33.07
N ASN A 5 -5.37 -4.80 -33.52
CA ASN A 5 -5.42 -3.61 -32.68
C ASN A 5 -6.46 -3.75 -31.55
N THR A 6 -7.55 -4.49 -31.79
CA THR A 6 -8.53 -4.83 -30.76
C THR A 6 -7.92 -5.70 -29.67
N LEU A 7 -7.14 -6.72 -30.04
CA LEU A 7 -6.44 -7.58 -29.10
C LEU A 7 -5.39 -6.79 -28.29
N ILE A 8 -4.56 -5.98 -28.98
CA ILE A 8 -3.57 -5.12 -28.31
C ILE A 8 -4.26 -4.15 -27.35
N LEU A 9 -5.36 -3.51 -27.76
CA LEU A 9 -6.10 -2.60 -26.89
C LEU A 9 -6.67 -3.33 -25.66
N GLY A 10 -7.26 -4.51 -25.84
CA GLY A 10 -7.81 -5.28 -24.73
C GLY A 10 -6.73 -5.74 -23.74
N LEU A 11 -5.61 -6.24 -24.24
CA LEU A 11 -4.45 -6.57 -23.41
C LEU A 11 -3.93 -5.34 -22.66
N SER A 12 -3.79 -4.20 -23.34
CA SER A 12 -3.35 -2.95 -22.70
C SER A 12 -4.30 -2.47 -21.61
N ILE A 13 -5.62 -2.58 -21.80
CA ILE A 13 -6.62 -2.24 -20.76
C ILE A 13 -6.43 -3.16 -19.54
N GLY A 14 -6.30 -4.47 -19.76
CA GLY A 14 -6.11 -5.43 -18.68
C GLY A 14 -4.81 -5.21 -17.91
N LEU A 15 -3.68 -5.09 -18.62
CA LEU A 15 -2.36 -4.84 -18.03
C LEU A 15 -2.29 -3.48 -17.32
N LEU A 16 -2.94 -2.45 -17.87
CA LEU A 16 -3.04 -1.14 -17.21
C LEU A 16 -3.75 -1.28 -15.85
N GLY A 17 -4.86 -2.02 -15.79
CA GLY A 17 -5.57 -2.28 -14.54
C GLY A 17 -4.76 -3.07 -13.51
N LEU A 18 -3.87 -3.97 -13.95
CA LEU A 18 -2.96 -4.70 -13.07
C LEU A 18 -1.76 -3.87 -12.58
N SER A 19 -1.38 -2.81 -13.30
CA SER A 19 -0.18 -2.02 -12.97
C SER A 19 -0.39 -1.03 -11.81
N LYS A 20 -1.33 -0.09 -11.96
CA LYS A 20 -1.71 0.91 -10.95
C LYS A 20 -3.17 1.31 -11.12
N TYR A 21 -3.88 1.41 -10.00
CA TYR A 21 -5.31 1.72 -9.96
C TYR A 21 -5.69 3.05 -10.63
N HIS A 22 -4.80 4.05 -10.65
CA HIS A 22 -5.05 5.31 -11.35
C HIS A 22 -5.16 5.19 -12.88
N GLY A 23 -4.75 4.06 -13.46
CA GLY A 23 -5.01 3.72 -14.86
C GLY A 23 -6.51 3.71 -15.21
N VAL A 24 -7.39 3.49 -14.21
CA VAL A 24 -8.84 3.61 -14.41
C VAL A 24 -9.25 5.00 -14.89
N LEU A 25 -8.58 6.06 -14.43
CA LEU A 25 -8.86 7.43 -14.88
C LEU A 25 -8.56 7.59 -16.36
N LEU A 26 -7.48 6.98 -16.84
CA LEU A 26 -7.15 6.97 -18.28
C LEU A 26 -8.22 6.22 -19.07
N ILE A 27 -8.69 5.06 -18.61
CA ILE A 27 -9.76 4.30 -19.27
C ILE A 27 -11.04 5.14 -19.37
N ILE A 28 -11.46 5.79 -18.28
CA ILE A 28 -12.64 6.66 -18.24
C ILE A 28 -12.46 7.86 -19.18
N ALA A 29 -11.29 8.51 -19.13
CA ALA A 29 -10.97 9.65 -19.99
C ALA A 29 -11.01 9.28 -21.49
N LEU A 30 -10.46 8.13 -21.85
CA LEU A 30 -10.52 7.59 -23.22
C LEU A 30 -11.97 7.28 -23.60
N ALA A 31 -12.78 6.69 -22.73
CA ALA A 31 -14.19 6.44 -22.99
C ALA A 31 -14.97 7.74 -23.25
N ILE A 32 -14.71 8.80 -22.49
CA ILE A 32 -15.33 10.13 -22.68
C ILE A 32 -14.89 10.77 -24.01
N GLY A 33 -13.60 10.72 -24.32
CA GLY A 33 -13.05 11.34 -25.52
C GLY A 33 -13.41 10.59 -26.80
N PHE A 34 -13.52 9.27 -26.74
CA PHE A 34 -13.88 8.40 -27.85
C PHE A 34 -15.32 7.88 -27.79
N TRP A 35 -16.21 8.55 -27.07
CA TRP A 35 -17.65 8.20 -26.96
C TRP A 35 -18.37 7.88 -28.30
N PRO A 36 -18.05 8.54 -29.44
CA PRO A 36 -18.63 8.15 -30.73
C PRO A 36 -18.35 6.70 -31.14
N LYS A 37 -17.27 6.08 -30.64
CA LYS A 37 -16.86 4.69 -30.93
C LYS A 37 -17.65 3.64 -30.16
N ARG A 38 -18.60 4.01 -29.29
CA ARG A 38 -19.44 3.06 -28.54
C ARG A 38 -20.30 2.15 -29.42
N LYS A 39 -20.48 2.47 -30.71
CA LYS A 39 -21.23 1.61 -31.65
C LYS A 39 -20.37 0.49 -32.25
N GLU A 40 -19.07 0.48 -31.99
CA GLU A 40 -18.12 -0.47 -32.57
C GLU A 40 -18.08 -1.76 -31.74
N VAL A 41 -18.48 -2.90 -32.33
CA VAL A 41 -18.41 -4.21 -31.66
C VAL A 41 -16.98 -4.54 -31.20
N LYS A 42 -15.98 -4.12 -31.98
CA LYS A 42 -14.56 -4.28 -31.68
C LYS A 42 -14.12 -3.58 -30.40
N LEU A 43 -14.79 -2.51 -29.97
CA LEU A 43 -14.53 -1.88 -28.68
C LEU A 43 -14.93 -2.81 -27.53
N TYR A 44 -16.12 -3.39 -27.62
CA TYR A 44 -16.60 -4.33 -26.61
C TYR A 44 -15.74 -5.59 -26.54
N ALA A 45 -15.28 -6.11 -27.68
CA ALA A 45 -14.31 -7.21 -27.69
C ALA A 45 -13.00 -6.87 -26.95
N ALA A 46 -12.47 -5.64 -27.12
CA ALA A 46 -11.31 -5.19 -26.36
C ALA A 46 -11.60 -5.08 -24.85
N ILE A 47 -12.76 -4.50 -24.48
CA ILE A 47 -13.19 -4.38 -23.08
C ILE A 47 -13.35 -5.76 -22.43
N THR A 48 -14.00 -6.70 -23.12
CA THR A 48 -14.17 -8.08 -22.65
C THR A 48 -12.82 -8.75 -22.46
N LEU A 49 -11.88 -8.62 -23.41
CA LEU A 49 -10.54 -9.16 -23.25
C LEU A 49 -9.82 -8.56 -22.05
N GLY A 50 -9.88 -7.23 -21.86
CA GLY A 50 -9.31 -6.57 -20.69
C GLY A 50 -9.93 -7.06 -19.37
N ALA A 51 -11.24 -7.27 -19.34
CA ALA A 51 -11.94 -7.83 -18.19
C ALA A 51 -11.51 -9.28 -17.91
N VAL A 52 -11.32 -10.11 -18.94
CA VAL A 52 -10.80 -11.48 -18.80
C VAL A 52 -9.39 -11.48 -18.21
N VAL A 53 -8.51 -10.58 -18.67
CA VAL A 53 -7.15 -10.42 -18.12
C VAL A 53 -7.17 -9.99 -16.65
N LEU A 54 -8.12 -9.13 -16.25
CA LEU A 54 -8.28 -8.68 -14.87
C LEU A 54 -9.01 -9.68 -13.96
N MET A 55 -9.75 -10.62 -14.54
CA MET A 55 -10.62 -11.52 -13.79
C MET A 55 -9.89 -12.31 -12.70
N PRO A 56 -8.70 -12.90 -12.94
CA PRO A 56 -7.98 -13.63 -11.89
C PRO A 56 -7.68 -12.75 -10.67
N HIS A 57 -7.31 -11.49 -10.89
CA HIS A 57 -7.06 -10.52 -9.82
C HIS A 57 -8.34 -10.20 -9.04
N PHE A 58 -9.47 -9.97 -9.71
CA PHE A 58 -10.73 -9.70 -9.02
C PHE A 58 -11.25 -10.90 -8.24
N VAL A 59 -11.09 -12.12 -8.75
CA VAL A 59 -11.43 -13.35 -8.01
C VAL A 59 -10.57 -13.46 -6.75
N TRP A 60 -9.26 -13.23 -6.88
CA TRP A 60 -8.36 -13.24 -5.72
C TRP A 60 -8.70 -12.14 -4.71
N GLN A 61 -9.00 -10.92 -5.15
CA GLN A 61 -9.45 -9.83 -4.27
C GLN A 61 -10.71 -10.25 -3.51
N TYR A 62 -11.71 -10.79 -4.20
CA TYR A 62 -12.95 -11.25 -3.58
C TYR A 62 -12.71 -12.32 -2.51
N GLN A 63 -11.85 -13.30 -2.79
CA GLN A 63 -11.51 -14.38 -1.86
C GLN A 63 -10.72 -13.92 -0.63
N ASN A 64 -10.10 -12.73 -0.68
CA ASN A 64 -9.27 -12.17 0.39
C ASN A 64 -9.88 -10.91 1.01
N ASP A 65 -11.19 -10.70 0.84
CA ASP A 65 -11.94 -9.54 1.35
C ASP A 65 -11.49 -8.17 0.82
N TRP A 66 -11.16 -8.11 -0.47
CA TRP A 66 -10.83 -6.90 -1.22
C TRP A 66 -9.70 -6.06 -0.60
N PRO A 67 -8.53 -6.65 -0.30
CA PRO A 67 -7.47 -6.00 0.47
C PRO A 67 -7.01 -4.68 -0.15
N SER A 68 -6.91 -4.59 -1.49
CA SER A 68 -6.49 -3.34 -2.14
C SER A 68 -7.56 -2.24 -2.10
N PHE A 69 -8.84 -2.61 -2.15
CA PHE A 69 -9.92 -1.61 -2.08
C PHE A 69 -10.07 -1.07 -0.67
N ARG A 70 -10.04 -1.94 0.35
CA ARG A 70 -10.00 -1.52 1.77
C ARG A 70 -8.82 -0.60 2.02
N TYR A 71 -7.64 -0.98 1.53
CA TYR A 71 -6.45 -0.13 1.61
C TYR A 71 -6.69 1.28 1.03
N HIS A 72 -7.23 1.39 -0.18
CA HIS A 72 -7.40 2.69 -0.84
C HIS A 72 -8.62 3.49 -0.36
N LEU A 73 -9.65 2.85 0.19
CA LEU A 73 -10.94 3.47 0.49
C LEU A 73 -11.28 3.57 1.98
N SER A 74 -10.61 2.85 2.88
CA SER A 74 -10.85 2.91 4.33
C SER A 74 -9.57 3.10 5.14
N ASP A 75 -8.50 2.36 4.84
CA ASP A 75 -7.39 2.17 5.80
C ASP A 75 -6.25 3.19 5.65
N ARG A 76 -6.32 4.06 4.63
CA ARG A 76 -5.24 5.00 4.27
C ARG A 76 -5.47 6.43 4.75
N PHE A 77 -6.64 6.79 5.27
CA PHE A 77 -6.90 8.19 5.63
C PHE A 77 -6.13 8.58 6.89
N ILE A 78 -5.12 9.43 6.71
CA ILE A 78 -4.26 9.95 7.77
C ILE A 78 -4.87 11.25 8.31
N PRO A 79 -4.84 11.51 9.62
CA PRO A 79 -5.12 12.83 10.15
C PRO A 79 -4.16 13.86 9.54
N GLY A 80 -4.71 14.84 8.81
CA GLY A 80 -3.94 15.80 8.01
C GLY A 80 -4.51 16.10 6.63
N GLY A 81 -5.75 15.68 6.33
CA GLY A 81 -6.49 16.23 5.19
C GLY A 81 -7.08 17.60 5.50
N GLY A 82 -7.49 18.33 4.46
CA GLY A 82 -8.12 19.63 4.63
C GLY A 82 -8.03 20.50 3.39
N ILE A 83 -8.56 21.72 3.51
CA ILE A 83 -8.54 22.71 2.42
C ILE A 83 -7.08 23.12 2.13
N LEU A 84 -6.27 23.31 3.17
CA LEU A 84 -4.88 23.75 3.01
C LEU A 84 -4.05 22.73 2.22
N GLU A 85 -4.15 21.45 2.58
CA GLU A 85 -3.42 20.36 1.94
C GLU A 85 -3.92 20.13 0.51
N THR A 86 -5.22 20.30 0.27
CA THR A 86 -5.78 20.29 -1.09
C THR A 86 -5.22 21.42 -1.94
N VAL A 87 -5.17 22.64 -1.40
CA VAL A 87 -4.61 23.81 -2.11
C VAL A 87 -3.12 23.61 -2.38
N GLN A 88 -2.35 23.11 -1.41
CA GLN A 88 -0.93 22.82 -1.59
C GLN A 88 -0.72 21.74 -2.66
N PHE A 89 -1.45 20.63 -2.59
CA PHE A 89 -1.39 19.55 -3.57
C PHE A 89 -1.71 20.04 -4.99
N LEU A 90 -2.81 20.78 -5.16
CA LEU A 90 -3.22 21.30 -6.46
C LEU A 90 -2.25 22.37 -6.98
N SER A 91 -1.72 23.23 -6.12
CA SER A 91 -0.74 24.26 -6.51
C SER A 91 0.54 23.64 -7.04
N ILE A 92 1.11 22.67 -6.31
CA ILE A 92 2.30 21.94 -6.76
C ILE A 92 2.00 21.15 -8.03
N SER A 93 0.83 20.53 -8.12
CA SER A 93 0.41 19.81 -9.33
C SER A 93 0.31 20.74 -10.54
N ILE A 94 -0.25 21.94 -10.41
CA ILE A 94 -0.30 22.93 -11.49
C ILE A 94 1.11 23.30 -11.93
N ILE A 95 2.03 23.57 -10.98
CA ILE A 95 3.43 23.93 -11.27
C ILE A 95 4.14 22.80 -12.05
N LEU A 96 4.00 21.55 -11.60
CA LEU A 96 4.63 20.39 -12.24
C LEU A 96 4.07 20.14 -13.65
N TRP A 97 2.80 20.45 -13.89
CA TRP A 97 2.10 20.16 -15.14
C TRP A 97 1.78 21.41 -15.98
N ILE A 98 2.49 22.53 -15.77
CA ILE A 98 2.32 23.79 -16.52
C ILE A 98 2.18 23.57 -18.04
N PRO A 99 3.03 22.75 -18.71
CA PRO A 99 2.90 22.55 -20.15
C PRO A 99 1.52 22.02 -20.57
N LEU A 100 0.89 21.16 -19.77
CA LEU A 100 -0.44 20.63 -20.05
C LEU A 100 -1.51 21.69 -19.78
N ILE A 101 -1.39 22.44 -18.69
CA ILE A 101 -2.36 23.48 -18.32
C ILE A 101 -2.36 24.61 -19.35
N TRP A 102 -1.18 25.05 -19.79
CA TRP A 102 -1.02 26.10 -20.80
C TRP A 102 -1.60 25.69 -22.15
N ASN A 103 -1.43 24.41 -22.52
CA ASN A 103 -1.93 23.86 -23.79
C ASN A 103 -3.32 23.23 -23.67
N TYR A 104 -4.01 23.34 -22.52
CA TYR A 104 -5.23 22.59 -22.23
C TYR A 104 -6.31 22.74 -23.31
N LYS A 105 -6.47 23.93 -23.89
CA LYS A 105 -7.45 24.23 -24.94
C LYS A 105 -7.18 23.47 -26.25
N TYR A 106 -5.93 23.13 -26.53
CA TYR A 106 -5.48 22.43 -27.73
C TYR A 106 -5.45 20.92 -27.55
N LEU A 107 -5.63 20.43 -26.31
CA LEU A 107 -5.63 19.00 -26.02
C LEU A 107 -6.90 18.31 -26.56
N PRO A 108 -6.79 17.07 -27.05
CA PRO A 108 -7.96 16.29 -27.44
C PRO A 108 -8.89 16.07 -26.25
N LYS A 109 -10.16 15.77 -26.54
CA LYS A 109 -11.20 15.64 -25.51
C LYS A 109 -10.82 14.66 -24.39
N TRP A 110 -10.23 13.52 -24.74
CA TRP A 110 -9.81 12.52 -23.74
C TRP A 110 -8.73 13.09 -22.79
N SER A 111 -7.71 13.79 -23.31
CA SER A 111 -6.64 14.38 -22.48
C SER A 111 -7.19 15.44 -21.54
N ARG A 112 -8.11 16.29 -22.01
CA ARG A 112 -8.80 17.27 -21.16
C ARG A 112 -9.60 16.58 -20.05
N SER A 113 -10.35 15.53 -20.40
CA SER A 113 -11.08 14.72 -19.43
C SER A 113 -10.14 14.09 -18.39
N LEU A 114 -8.96 13.61 -18.79
CA LEU A 114 -8.00 13.03 -17.86
C LEU A 114 -7.43 14.06 -16.87
N VAL A 115 -7.05 15.26 -17.35
CA VAL A 115 -6.60 16.37 -16.48
C VAL A 115 -7.68 16.71 -15.45
N PHE A 116 -8.93 16.84 -15.89
CA PHE A 116 -10.06 17.17 -15.03
C PHE A 116 -10.35 16.07 -13.99
N LEU A 117 -10.40 14.81 -14.43
CA LEU A 117 -10.62 13.66 -13.55
C LEU A 117 -9.50 13.52 -12.52
N ALA A 118 -8.23 13.66 -12.94
CA ALA A 118 -7.10 13.62 -12.02
C ALA A 118 -7.17 14.75 -10.99
N ALA A 119 -7.48 15.98 -11.39
CA ALA A 119 -7.62 17.11 -10.48
C ALA A 119 -8.74 16.92 -9.46
N ILE A 120 -9.90 16.41 -9.86
CA ILE A 120 -11.03 16.19 -8.94
C ILE A 120 -10.77 15.01 -8.02
N ILE A 121 -10.38 13.85 -8.55
CA ILE A 121 -10.22 12.63 -7.75
C ILE A 121 -9.04 12.77 -6.79
N PHE A 122 -7.91 13.31 -7.25
CA PHE A 122 -6.74 13.49 -6.38
C PHE A 122 -6.83 14.73 -5.52
N GLY A 123 -7.53 15.78 -5.95
CA GLY A 123 -7.91 16.89 -5.07
C GLY A 123 -8.80 16.42 -3.92
N TRP A 124 -9.80 15.56 -4.20
CA TRP A 124 -10.62 14.94 -3.15
C TRP A 124 -9.79 14.03 -2.23
N SER A 125 -8.88 13.23 -2.78
CA SER A 125 -7.97 12.42 -1.97
C SER A 125 -7.04 13.28 -1.10
N ALA A 126 -6.59 14.43 -1.58
CA ALA A 126 -5.79 15.40 -0.82
C ALA A 126 -6.61 16.01 0.32
N PHE A 127 -7.87 16.34 0.05
CA PHE A 127 -8.81 16.78 1.08
C PHE A 127 -9.00 15.73 2.18
N LYS A 128 -8.93 14.45 1.83
CA LYS A 128 -8.98 13.32 2.77
C LYS A 128 -7.62 12.93 3.37
N GLY A 129 -6.55 13.68 3.09
CA GLY A 129 -5.21 13.44 3.67
C GLY A 129 -4.49 12.20 3.11
N SER A 130 -4.84 11.77 1.90
CA SER A 130 -4.34 10.52 1.31
C SER A 130 -3.59 10.68 -0.02
N ALA A 131 -3.58 11.88 -0.62
CA ALA A 131 -3.00 12.08 -1.95
C ALA A 131 -1.47 12.20 -1.94
N GLU A 132 -0.84 11.57 -2.93
CA GLU A 132 0.59 11.72 -3.21
C GLU A 132 0.79 12.32 -4.59
N LEU A 133 1.72 13.29 -4.71
CA LEU A 133 1.96 14.02 -5.96
C LEU A 133 2.26 13.12 -7.15
N HIS A 134 2.91 11.97 -6.92
CA HIS A 134 3.27 11.04 -7.98
C HIS A 134 2.06 10.35 -8.63
N TRP A 135 0.85 10.43 -8.06
CA TRP A 135 -0.35 9.90 -8.73
C TRP A 135 -0.73 10.70 -9.97
N MET A 136 -0.33 11.97 -10.03
CA MET A 136 -0.48 12.81 -11.22
C MET A 136 0.35 12.30 -12.41
N LEU A 137 1.25 11.32 -12.24
CA LEU A 137 1.96 10.67 -13.35
C LEU A 137 1.04 9.99 -14.37
N VAL A 138 -0.24 9.76 -14.05
CA VAL A 138 -1.23 9.37 -15.06
C VAL A 138 -1.32 10.37 -16.22
N LEU A 139 -0.95 11.64 -16.00
CA LEU A 139 -0.93 12.67 -17.03
C LEU A 139 0.23 12.53 -18.03
N VAL A 140 1.23 11.67 -17.77
CA VAL A 140 2.34 11.38 -18.71
C VAL A 140 1.80 10.91 -20.06
N TRP A 141 0.67 10.19 -20.07
CA TRP A 141 0.03 9.71 -21.29
C TRP A 141 -0.41 10.83 -22.25
N ILE A 142 -0.56 12.06 -21.75
CA ILE A 142 -0.95 13.23 -22.57
C ILE A 142 0.26 13.82 -23.31
N ILE A 143 1.49 13.59 -22.85
CA ILE A 143 2.70 14.22 -23.39
C ILE A 143 2.82 14.08 -24.91
N PRO A 144 2.55 12.91 -25.53
CA PRO A 144 2.61 12.76 -27.00
C PRO A 144 1.59 13.62 -27.76
N GLU A 145 0.49 14.02 -27.12
CA GLU A 145 -0.58 14.85 -27.71
C GLU A 145 -0.31 16.35 -27.55
N LEU A 146 0.74 16.74 -26.81
CA LEU A 146 1.07 18.14 -26.68
C LEU A 146 1.37 18.72 -28.06
N PRO A 147 0.84 19.90 -28.40
CA PRO A 147 1.16 20.55 -29.65
C PRO A 147 2.68 20.62 -29.82
N ARG A 148 3.19 20.26 -31.00
CA ARG A 148 4.64 20.34 -31.32
C ARG A 148 5.23 21.76 -31.18
N VAL A 149 4.39 22.75 -30.89
CA VAL A 149 4.77 24.12 -30.54
C VAL A 149 5.37 24.21 -29.13
N VAL A 150 6.22 23.24 -28.78
CA VAL A 150 7.11 23.35 -27.63
C VAL A 150 8.28 24.20 -28.09
N HIS A 151 8.31 25.47 -27.67
CA HIS A 151 9.41 26.38 -27.96
C HIS A 151 10.75 25.64 -27.71
N PRO A 152 11.78 25.74 -28.59
CA PRO A 152 13.01 24.94 -28.48
C PRO A 152 13.65 24.91 -27.08
N LYS A 153 13.55 26.03 -26.35
CA LYS A 153 13.97 26.17 -24.95
C LYS A 153 13.33 25.15 -23.99
N TRP A 154 12.04 24.84 -24.14
CA TRP A 154 11.34 23.85 -23.33
C TRP A 154 11.73 22.42 -23.68
N ARG A 155 12.05 22.16 -24.96
CA ARG A 155 12.60 20.86 -25.37
C ARG A 155 13.98 20.65 -24.77
N VAL A 156 14.86 21.66 -24.83
CA VAL A 156 16.17 21.63 -24.19
C VAL A 156 16.02 21.46 -22.68
N PHE A 157 15.15 22.24 -22.03
CA PHE A 157 14.89 22.13 -20.60
C PHE A 157 14.39 20.74 -20.19
N GLY A 158 13.44 20.17 -20.92
CA GLY A 158 12.93 18.82 -20.68
C GLY A 158 14.01 17.74 -20.86
N ILE A 159 14.86 17.86 -21.89
CA ILE A 159 16.02 16.98 -22.08
C ILE A 159 17.01 17.14 -20.91
N SER A 160 17.31 18.36 -20.49
CA SER A 160 18.19 18.63 -19.35
C SER A 160 17.65 18.02 -18.06
N LEU A 161 16.34 18.15 -17.79
CA LEU A 161 15.71 17.50 -16.64
C LEU A 161 15.77 15.98 -16.74
N ALA A 162 15.53 15.40 -17.91
CA ALA A 162 15.65 13.95 -18.12
C ALA A 162 17.10 13.48 -17.88
N VAL A 163 18.09 14.21 -18.38
CA VAL A 163 19.51 13.91 -18.14
C VAL A 163 19.84 14.02 -16.64
N ILE A 164 19.43 15.11 -15.96
CA ILE A 164 19.62 15.26 -14.50
C ILE A 164 18.97 14.10 -13.76
N HIS A 165 17.74 13.72 -14.12
CA HIS A 165 17.05 12.58 -13.52
C HIS A 165 17.82 11.28 -13.70
N LEU A 166 18.41 11.03 -14.87
CA LEU A 166 19.26 9.85 -15.12
C LEU A 166 20.55 9.89 -14.29
N LEU A 167 21.18 11.05 -14.13
CA LEU A 167 22.40 11.21 -13.33
C LEU A 167 22.17 10.86 -11.85
N ILE A 168 20.98 11.16 -11.32
CA ILE A 168 20.60 10.86 -9.93
C ILE A 168 20.67 9.34 -9.62
N PHE A 169 20.50 8.47 -10.62
CA PHE A 169 20.60 7.01 -10.45
C PHE A 169 22.03 6.45 -10.58
N ILE A 170 23.02 7.30 -10.88
CA ILE A 170 24.43 6.87 -10.83
C ILE A 170 24.79 6.60 -9.37
N PRO A 171 25.29 5.40 -9.00
CA PRO A 171 25.48 5.00 -7.61
C PRO A 171 26.25 6.03 -6.76
N GLY A 172 27.35 6.57 -7.29
CA GLY A 172 28.17 7.56 -6.58
C GLY A 172 27.50 8.93 -6.37
N ILE A 173 26.54 9.31 -7.24
CA ILE A 173 25.74 10.53 -7.05
C ILE A 173 24.62 10.23 -6.06
N SER A 174 23.86 9.16 -6.30
CA SER A 174 22.75 8.70 -5.45
C SER A 174 23.13 8.56 -3.98
N GLU A 175 24.32 8.02 -3.71
CA GLU A 175 24.86 7.85 -2.37
C GLU A 175 25.21 9.19 -1.71
N ARG A 176 25.80 10.14 -2.44
CA ARG A 176 26.15 11.47 -1.91
C ARG A 176 24.94 12.34 -1.60
N ILE A 177 23.85 12.17 -2.33
CA ILE A 177 22.60 12.93 -2.13
C ILE A 177 21.59 12.20 -1.23
N GLY A 178 21.99 11.08 -0.61
CA GLY A 178 21.18 10.36 0.38
C GLY A 178 20.01 9.55 -0.19
N ILE A 179 19.86 9.45 -1.52
CA ILE A 179 18.77 8.64 -2.11
C ILE A 179 18.99 7.15 -1.81
N ALA A 180 20.25 6.72 -1.70
CA ALA A 180 20.59 5.36 -1.32
C ALA A 180 20.20 5.01 0.14
N GLU A 181 19.83 5.97 0.99
CA GLU A 181 19.39 5.68 2.37
C GLU A 181 18.07 4.90 2.41
N HIS A 182 17.21 5.04 1.39
CA HIS A 182 15.99 4.25 1.25
C HIS A 182 16.24 2.73 1.19
N PHE A 183 17.45 2.33 0.80
CA PHE A 183 17.88 0.95 0.71
C PHE A 183 18.37 0.37 2.06
N ARG A 184 18.37 1.16 3.15
CA ARG A 184 18.61 0.71 4.54
C ARG A 184 19.80 -0.25 4.66
N LYS A 185 21.01 0.28 4.48
CA LYS A 185 22.27 -0.50 4.44
C LYS A 185 22.47 -1.38 5.67
N GLU A 186 21.95 -0.98 6.83
CA GLU A 186 21.99 -1.75 8.06
C GLU A 186 21.31 -3.13 7.95
N ILE A 187 20.30 -3.28 7.09
CA ILE A 187 19.61 -4.55 6.85
C ILE A 187 20.50 -5.50 6.05
N ARG A 188 21.23 -4.95 5.08
CA ARG A 188 22.17 -5.72 4.26
C ARG A 188 23.29 -6.34 5.09
N SER A 189 23.64 -5.75 6.23
CA SER A 189 24.64 -6.30 7.15
C SER A 189 24.11 -7.37 8.11
N ILE A 190 22.81 -7.65 8.12
CA ILE A 190 22.24 -8.72 8.95
C ILE A 190 22.67 -10.06 8.35
N ASN A 191 23.45 -10.82 9.11
CA ASN A 191 23.91 -12.15 8.74
C ASN A 191 23.63 -13.14 9.87
N GLU A 192 22.35 -13.32 10.16
CA GLU A 192 21.90 -14.28 11.16
C GLU A 192 21.75 -15.68 10.53
N LEU A 193 22.03 -16.72 11.30
CA LEU A 193 21.80 -18.11 10.88
C LEU A 193 20.34 -18.52 11.08
N ASP A 194 19.70 -17.99 12.12
CA ASP A 194 18.29 -18.21 12.44
C ASP A 194 17.36 -17.41 11.53
N TYR A 195 16.07 -17.78 11.56
CA TYR A 195 15.02 -17.07 10.83
C TYR A 195 14.81 -15.66 11.37
N VAL A 196 14.68 -14.71 10.45
CA VAL A 196 14.56 -13.28 10.78
C VAL A 196 13.14 -12.81 10.50
N ILE A 197 12.58 -12.06 11.44
CA ILE A 197 11.29 -11.39 11.32
C ILE A 197 11.48 -9.90 11.59
N PHE A 198 10.74 -9.06 10.88
CA PHE A 198 10.68 -7.63 11.15
C PHE A 198 9.32 -7.23 11.72
N LEU A 199 9.35 -6.60 12.89
CA LEU A 199 8.14 -6.11 13.55
C LEU A 199 7.76 -4.74 13.00
N ASP A 200 6.49 -4.60 12.62
CA ASP A 200 5.84 -3.39 12.08
C ASP A 200 6.48 -2.82 10.81
N SER A 201 7.28 -3.61 10.10
CA SER A 201 7.94 -3.14 8.87
C SER A 201 8.05 -4.21 7.80
N TYR A 202 7.06 -4.26 6.91
CA TYR A 202 7.11 -5.07 5.69
C TYR A 202 8.24 -4.63 4.74
N GLN A 203 8.64 -3.36 4.80
CA GLN A 203 9.74 -2.83 3.99
C GLN A 203 11.08 -3.43 4.43
N ASP A 204 11.29 -3.56 5.74
CA ASP A 204 12.52 -4.14 6.27
C ASP A 204 12.61 -5.63 5.95
N ALA A 205 11.50 -6.37 6.08
CA ALA A 205 11.40 -7.77 5.66
C ALA A 205 11.72 -7.95 4.16
N ALA A 206 11.11 -7.14 3.29
CA ALA A 206 11.32 -7.24 1.85
C ALA A 206 12.76 -6.89 1.43
N LEU A 207 13.37 -5.89 2.07
CA LEU A 207 14.77 -5.55 1.83
C LEU A 207 15.72 -6.65 2.30
N TYR A 208 15.43 -7.29 3.45
CA TYR A 208 16.21 -8.41 3.94
C TYR A 208 16.17 -9.59 2.96
N GLU A 209 14.98 -9.97 2.49
CA GLU A 209 14.81 -11.02 1.48
C GLU A 209 15.57 -10.69 0.19
N PHE A 210 15.46 -9.44 -0.26
CA PHE A 210 16.17 -8.97 -1.46
C PHE A 210 17.70 -9.04 -1.31
N TYR A 211 18.25 -8.65 -0.16
CA TYR A 211 19.70 -8.63 0.04
C TYR A 211 20.32 -9.99 0.34
N THR A 212 19.61 -10.82 1.08
CA THR A 212 20.16 -12.08 1.61
C THR A 212 19.70 -13.30 0.84
N GLY A 213 18.59 -13.20 0.10
CA GLY A 213 17.90 -14.34 -0.52
C GLY A 213 17.26 -15.30 0.50
N LYS A 214 17.29 -14.98 1.80
CA LYS A 214 16.66 -15.78 2.86
C LYS A 214 15.23 -15.32 3.08
N GLU A 215 14.34 -16.28 3.32
CA GLU A 215 12.93 -16.01 3.67
C GLU A 215 12.83 -15.24 4.99
N SER A 216 11.87 -14.31 5.05
CA SER A 216 11.57 -13.49 6.23
C SER A 216 10.06 -13.32 6.36
N TYR A 217 9.64 -12.66 7.44
CA TYR A 217 8.25 -12.26 7.61
C TYR A 217 8.14 -10.88 8.26
N SER A 218 6.99 -10.23 8.09
CA SER A 218 6.66 -9.04 8.86
C SER A 218 5.53 -9.32 9.83
N LEU A 219 5.83 -9.37 11.13
CA LEU A 219 4.79 -9.33 12.16
C LEU A 219 4.33 -7.88 12.32
N VAL A 220 3.06 -7.69 12.61
CA VAL A 220 2.45 -6.36 12.69
C VAL A 220 1.52 -6.32 13.90
N HIS A 221 1.56 -5.22 14.65
CA HIS A 221 0.54 -4.93 15.65
C HIS A 221 -0.80 -4.62 14.96
N PRO A 222 -1.93 -4.89 15.62
CA PRO A 222 -3.24 -4.51 15.12
C PRO A 222 -3.30 -3.04 14.71
N GLY A 223 -4.22 -2.69 13.80
CA GLY A 223 -4.36 -1.31 13.31
C GLY A 223 -3.23 -0.83 12.37
N ILE A 224 -2.10 -1.54 12.29
CA ILE A 224 -1.09 -1.31 11.26
C ILE A 224 -1.58 -1.86 9.92
N ARG A 225 -1.13 -1.23 8.84
CA ARG A 225 -1.47 -1.64 7.47
C ARG A 225 -0.94 -3.04 7.19
N ARG A 226 -1.85 -3.95 6.80
CA ARG A 226 -1.49 -5.28 6.31
C ARG A 226 -0.72 -5.17 4.99
N SER A 227 0.14 -6.14 4.76
CA SER A 227 1.00 -6.29 3.59
C SER A 227 0.86 -7.69 2.98
N GLN A 228 1.63 -7.97 1.93
CA GLN A 228 1.69 -9.31 1.34
C GLN A 228 2.06 -10.40 2.35
N TYR A 229 2.81 -10.06 3.41
CA TYR A 229 3.17 -11.02 4.46
C TYR A 229 1.93 -11.55 5.19
N GLN A 230 0.93 -10.71 5.48
CA GLN A 230 -0.30 -11.15 6.15
C GLN A 230 -1.24 -11.97 5.25
N LEU A 231 -1.01 -11.95 3.93
CA LEU A 231 -1.80 -12.71 2.96
C LEU A 231 -1.12 -14.02 2.58
N ALA A 232 0.19 -14.14 2.82
CA ALA A 232 0.94 -15.36 2.63
C ALA A 232 0.75 -16.30 3.82
N THR A 233 0.97 -17.59 3.60
CA THR A 233 1.05 -18.57 4.69
C THR A 233 2.21 -18.20 5.61
N TYR A 234 2.00 -18.27 6.92
CA TYR A 234 3.05 -17.97 7.88
C TYR A 234 4.14 -19.05 7.80
N PRO A 235 5.41 -18.68 7.52
CA PRO A 235 6.44 -19.68 7.22
C PRO A 235 7.06 -20.32 8.46
N PHE A 236 6.75 -19.85 9.67
CA PHE A 236 7.41 -20.29 10.90
C PHE A 236 6.43 -21.01 11.84
N GLN A 237 6.61 -22.30 12.09
CA GLN A 237 5.78 -23.04 13.05
C GLN A 237 6.64 -23.59 14.19
N SER A 238 6.50 -23.00 15.38
CA SER A 238 7.25 -23.41 16.59
C SER A 238 8.77 -23.39 16.38
N ILE A 239 9.24 -22.32 15.72
CA ILE A 239 10.67 -22.11 15.46
C ILE A 239 11.13 -20.88 16.26
N ARG A 240 12.35 -20.97 16.79
CA ARG A 240 13.06 -19.83 17.36
C ARG A 240 13.41 -18.84 16.25
N VAL A 241 12.95 -17.60 16.40
CA VAL A 241 13.19 -16.53 15.42
C VAL A 241 13.84 -15.33 16.08
N LEU A 242 14.56 -14.57 15.26
CA LEU A 242 15.14 -13.28 15.63
C LEU A 242 14.25 -12.17 15.09
N ILE A 243 13.63 -11.44 16.00
CA ILE A 243 12.68 -10.38 15.69
C ILE A 243 13.37 -9.03 15.81
N TYR A 244 13.57 -8.38 14.68
CA TYR A 244 14.10 -7.04 14.58
C TYR A 244 12.98 -6.01 14.67
N ASN A 245 13.18 -4.98 15.50
CA ASN A 245 12.23 -3.89 15.67
C ASN A 245 12.96 -2.55 15.83
N ARG A 246 12.28 -1.45 15.50
CA ARG A 246 12.79 -0.08 15.70
C ARG A 246 12.17 0.59 16.93
N MET A 247 11.47 -0.17 17.76
CA MET A 247 10.63 0.32 18.87
C MET A 247 11.35 0.30 20.22
N GLY A 248 12.62 -0.14 20.26
CA GLY A 248 13.37 -0.19 21.52
C GLY A 248 13.19 -1.48 22.31
N MET A 249 12.59 -2.53 21.73
CA MET A 249 12.25 -3.74 22.47
C MET A 249 13.35 -4.80 22.36
N GLY A 250 13.76 -5.35 23.49
CA GLY A 250 14.83 -6.36 23.57
C GLY A 250 16.23 -5.74 23.59
N THR A 251 17.21 -6.44 23.03
CA THR A 251 18.62 -6.02 23.05
C THR A 251 18.92 -5.08 21.89
N LYS A 252 19.51 -3.91 22.16
CA LYS A 252 19.93 -2.97 21.10
C LYS A 252 21.04 -3.57 20.24
N VAL A 253 20.90 -3.45 18.92
CA VAL A 253 21.90 -3.92 17.95
C VAL A 253 22.90 -2.78 17.67
N ASN A 254 24.17 -3.03 17.97
CA ASN A 254 25.23 -2.03 17.89
C ASN A 254 25.30 -1.36 16.51
N HIS A 255 25.45 -0.02 16.52
CA HIS A 255 25.56 0.81 15.31
C HIS A 255 24.38 0.73 14.33
N THR A 256 23.22 0.27 14.79
CA THR A 256 21.98 0.26 14.00
C THR A 256 20.83 0.86 14.80
N PRO A 257 19.73 1.28 14.14
CA PRO A 257 18.50 1.66 14.82
C PRO A 257 17.70 0.47 15.38
N PHE A 258 18.15 -0.76 15.18
CA PHE A 258 17.40 -1.95 15.55
C PHE A 258 17.61 -2.37 17.00
N HIS A 259 16.56 -2.98 17.53
CA HIS A 259 16.60 -3.85 18.69
C HIS A 259 16.18 -5.25 18.25
N LYS A 260 16.69 -6.25 18.95
CA LYS A 260 16.50 -7.66 18.64
C LYS A 260 15.85 -8.36 19.83
N ILE A 261 14.79 -9.11 19.56
CA ILE A 261 14.16 -10.04 20.48
C ILE A 261 14.37 -11.43 19.92
N GLU A 262 14.65 -12.37 20.80
CA GLU A 262 14.73 -13.77 20.44
C GLU A 262 13.60 -14.51 21.14
N GLN A 263 12.75 -15.17 20.36
CA GLN A 263 11.66 -15.95 20.91
C GLN A 263 11.17 -17.00 19.93
N GLU A 264 10.44 -17.97 20.47
CA GLU A 264 9.66 -18.91 19.68
C GLU A 264 8.32 -18.29 19.29
N VAL A 265 8.01 -18.36 18.00
CA VAL A 265 6.75 -17.85 17.41
C VAL A 265 5.91 -18.99 16.88
N TYR A 266 4.60 -18.77 16.87
CA TYR A 266 3.60 -19.75 16.48
C TYR A 266 2.66 -19.13 15.46
N ASP A 267 2.15 -19.97 14.55
CA ASP A 267 1.10 -19.56 13.63
C ASP A 267 -0.25 -19.61 14.35
N LEU A 268 -0.78 -18.44 14.70
CA LEU A 268 -2.11 -18.33 15.30
C LEU A 268 -3.14 -17.77 14.31
N SER A 269 -2.78 -17.62 13.03
CA SER A 269 -3.66 -17.04 12.01
C SER A 269 -4.89 -17.90 11.69
N GLY A 270 -4.75 -19.22 11.83
CA GLY A 270 -5.80 -20.20 11.54
C GLY A 270 -6.79 -20.45 12.68
N ILE A 271 -6.66 -19.75 13.81
CA ILE A 271 -7.57 -19.91 14.94
C ILE A 271 -8.94 -19.32 14.58
N GLU A 272 -9.96 -20.18 14.56
CA GLU A 272 -11.35 -19.75 14.38
C GLU A 272 -11.86 -19.05 15.64
N TRP A 273 -12.65 -18.00 15.44
CA TRP A 273 -13.24 -17.22 16.50
C TRP A 273 -14.63 -16.72 16.11
N THR A 274 -15.50 -16.57 17.10
CA THR A 274 -16.78 -15.90 16.97
C THR A 274 -16.94 -14.88 18.09
N LEU A 275 -17.51 -13.72 17.77
CA LEU A 275 -17.79 -12.66 18.72
C LEU A 275 -19.31 -12.40 18.72
N HIS A 276 -19.99 -12.68 19.84
CA HIS A 276 -21.43 -12.48 19.99
C HIS A 276 -21.71 -11.73 21.29
N ASP A 277 -22.43 -10.59 21.22
CA ASP A 277 -22.73 -9.72 22.38
C ASP A 277 -21.51 -9.38 23.25
N GLY A 278 -20.35 -9.16 22.61
CA GLY A 278 -19.09 -8.88 23.29
C GLY A 278 -18.46 -10.06 24.04
N ALA A 279 -18.95 -11.29 23.81
CA ALA A 279 -18.34 -12.52 24.29
C ALA A 279 -17.59 -13.22 23.14
N LEU A 280 -16.29 -13.43 23.35
CA LEU A 280 -15.44 -14.16 22.42
C LEU A 280 -15.57 -15.67 22.66
N GLN A 281 -15.73 -16.44 21.60
CA GLN A 281 -15.59 -17.90 21.62
C GLN A 281 -14.47 -18.30 20.67
N THR A 282 -13.51 -19.08 21.15
CA THR A 282 -12.39 -19.61 20.37
C THR A 282 -11.77 -20.80 21.09
N ASP A 283 -11.10 -21.69 20.36
CA ASP A 283 -10.41 -22.84 20.92
C ASP A 283 -9.03 -22.44 21.48
N LEU A 284 -8.97 -22.25 22.80
CA LEU A 284 -7.74 -21.89 23.50
C LEU A 284 -6.70 -23.02 23.53
N SER A 285 -7.07 -24.26 23.23
CA SER A 285 -6.10 -25.37 23.21
C SER A 285 -5.04 -25.23 22.11
N LEU A 286 -5.35 -24.41 21.09
CA LEU A 286 -4.45 -24.08 20.00
C LEU A 286 -3.45 -22.97 20.37
N VAL A 287 -3.65 -22.28 21.49
CA VAL A 287 -2.80 -21.17 21.93
C VAL A 287 -1.70 -21.67 22.88
N PRO A 288 -0.41 -21.51 22.51
CA PRO A 288 0.69 -21.90 23.39
C PRO A 288 0.74 -21.10 24.68
N ILE A 289 1.44 -21.65 25.68
CA ILE A 289 1.64 -20.96 26.96
C ILE A 289 2.48 -19.69 26.78
N GLY A 290 2.13 -18.64 27.56
CA GLY A 290 2.84 -17.37 27.61
C GLY A 290 2.24 -16.27 26.73
N TYR A 291 1.22 -16.59 25.94
CA TYR A 291 0.41 -15.57 25.25
C TYR A 291 -0.56 -14.89 26.21
N HIS A 292 -0.82 -13.61 25.96
CA HIS A 292 -1.75 -12.79 26.72
C HIS A 292 -2.72 -12.09 25.77
N TRP A 293 -3.96 -11.93 26.19
CA TRP A 293 -4.96 -11.15 25.47
C TRP A 293 -4.68 -9.66 25.63
N ILE A 294 -4.55 -8.95 24.52
CA ILE A 294 -4.33 -7.51 24.49
C ILE A 294 -5.38 -6.85 23.60
N GLN A 295 -6.05 -5.83 24.13
CA GLN A 295 -6.94 -4.95 23.38
C GLN A 295 -6.20 -3.67 22.97
N TYR A 296 -6.27 -3.34 21.69
CA TYR A 296 -5.77 -2.10 21.11
C TYR A 296 -6.93 -1.21 20.75
N ASN A 297 -6.91 0.05 21.20
CA ASN A 297 -7.92 1.05 20.84
C ASN A 297 -7.28 2.16 20.02
N TYR A 298 -7.95 2.53 18.93
CA TYR A 298 -7.55 3.58 18.00
C TYR A 298 -8.65 4.64 17.90
N GLU A 299 -8.23 5.90 17.79
CA GLU A 299 -9.09 7.02 17.45
C GLU A 299 -8.48 7.74 16.24
N ASN A 300 -9.27 7.88 15.16
CA ASN A 300 -8.81 8.49 13.90
C ASN A 300 -7.49 7.89 13.35
N GLY A 301 -7.31 6.58 13.51
CA GLY A 301 -6.11 5.86 13.04
C GLY A 301 -4.86 6.02 13.93
N ILE A 302 -4.99 6.67 15.09
CA ILE A 302 -3.91 6.81 16.08
C ILE A 302 -4.22 5.88 17.26
N GLN A 303 -3.25 5.06 17.67
CA GLN A 303 -3.39 4.25 18.86
C GLN A 303 -3.53 5.16 20.08
N VAL A 304 -4.64 5.04 20.80
CA VAL A 304 -4.91 5.82 22.03
C VAL A 304 -4.70 4.99 23.28
N GLU A 305 -4.89 3.67 23.20
CA GLU A 305 -4.82 2.81 24.37
C GLU A 305 -4.40 1.38 24.00
N ARG A 306 -3.68 0.72 24.93
CA ARG A 306 -3.34 -0.70 24.88
C ARG A 306 -3.62 -1.30 26.25
N ILE A 307 -4.57 -2.23 26.33
CA ILE A 307 -5.05 -2.83 27.58
C ILE A 307 -4.67 -4.31 27.62
N GLY A 308 -4.01 -4.74 28.68
CA GLY A 308 -3.80 -6.17 28.94
C GLY A 308 -5.03 -6.78 29.62
N LEU A 309 -5.59 -7.83 29.03
CA LEU A 309 -6.82 -8.50 29.49
C LEU A 309 -6.57 -9.83 30.22
N GLY A 310 -5.32 -10.30 30.30
CA GLY A 310 -4.92 -11.49 31.05
C GLY A 310 -4.24 -12.56 30.19
N GLU A 311 -3.92 -13.70 30.81
CA GLU A 311 -3.30 -14.85 30.13
C GLU A 311 -4.27 -15.54 29.16
N ALA A 312 -3.74 -16.07 28.06
CA ALA A 312 -4.51 -16.75 27.03
C ALA A 312 -5.06 -18.13 27.45
N THR A 313 -4.81 -18.57 28.68
CA THR A 313 -5.45 -19.76 29.27
C THR A 313 -6.92 -19.54 29.58
N GLN A 314 -7.38 -18.28 29.57
CA GLN A 314 -8.77 -17.91 29.83
C GLN A 314 -9.24 -16.93 28.75
N LEU A 315 -10.53 -16.97 28.45
CA LEU A 315 -11.14 -15.96 27.58
C LEU A 315 -11.27 -14.65 28.37
N PRO A 316 -10.99 -13.50 27.74
CA PRO A 316 -11.17 -12.21 28.39
C PRO A 316 -12.65 -11.98 28.72
N SER A 317 -12.90 -11.25 29.81
CA SER A 317 -14.25 -10.76 30.13
C SER A 317 -14.69 -9.68 29.12
N ARG A 318 -15.97 -9.28 29.14
CA ARG A 318 -16.56 -8.35 28.17
C ARG A 318 -15.67 -7.13 27.90
N PHE A 319 -15.52 -6.82 26.62
CA PHE A 319 -14.70 -5.72 26.13
C PHE A 319 -15.41 -4.37 26.34
N ALA A 320 -14.66 -3.35 26.73
CA ALA A 320 -15.14 -1.97 26.64
C ALA A 320 -14.99 -1.51 25.19
N ILE A 321 -16.11 -1.39 24.48
CA ILE A 321 -16.15 -0.86 23.10
C ILE A 321 -16.70 0.57 23.17
N GLY A 322 -15.86 1.54 22.80
CA GLY A 322 -16.30 2.94 22.68
C GLY A 322 -16.95 3.20 21.32
N VAL A 323 -18.05 3.96 21.29
CA VAL A 323 -18.85 4.27 20.07
C VAL A 323 -18.04 4.90 18.92
N LYS A 324 -16.88 5.51 19.20
CA LYS A 324 -16.02 6.18 18.20
C LYS A 324 -14.63 5.56 18.02
N GLN A 325 -14.35 4.45 18.69
CA GLN A 325 -13.03 3.83 18.68
C GLN A 325 -13.00 2.63 17.74
N GLN A 326 -11.90 2.50 17.00
CA GLN A 326 -11.58 1.23 16.34
C GLN A 326 -10.79 0.37 17.31
N SER A 327 -11.35 -0.78 17.67
CA SER A 327 -10.77 -1.64 18.70
C SER A 327 -10.44 -2.99 18.09
N PHE A 328 -9.28 -3.53 18.44
CA PHE A 328 -8.82 -4.84 18.00
C PHE A 328 -8.36 -5.65 19.20
N LEU A 329 -8.69 -6.93 19.20
CA LEU A 329 -8.17 -7.90 20.14
C LEU A 329 -7.15 -8.80 19.44
N THR A 330 -6.01 -9.03 20.09
CA THR A 330 -4.96 -9.95 19.63
C THR A 330 -4.34 -10.69 20.80
N LEU A 331 -3.59 -11.74 20.49
CA LEU A 331 -2.70 -12.43 21.41
C LEU A 331 -1.28 -11.90 21.29
N GLU A 332 -0.60 -11.71 22.41
CA GLU A 332 0.79 -11.25 22.43
C GLU A 332 1.68 -12.07 23.36
N LYS A 333 2.94 -12.22 22.97
CA LYS A 333 3.98 -12.83 23.79
C LYS A 333 5.19 -11.91 23.77
N ASN A 334 5.63 -11.47 24.95
CA ASN A 334 6.77 -10.55 25.11
C ASN A 334 6.69 -9.29 24.21
N TRP A 335 5.53 -8.65 24.15
CA TRP A 335 5.27 -7.46 23.30
C TRP A 335 5.34 -7.71 21.80
N VAL A 336 5.29 -8.97 21.38
CA VAL A 336 5.20 -9.34 19.97
C VAL A 336 3.79 -9.84 19.70
N PRO A 337 3.08 -9.24 18.73
CA PRO A 337 1.71 -9.58 18.39
C PRO A 337 1.68 -10.86 17.57
N SER A 338 0.61 -11.62 17.77
CA SER A 338 0.23 -12.72 16.88
C SER A 338 -0.40 -12.20 15.59
N GLN A 339 -0.60 -13.10 14.64
CA GLN A 339 -1.29 -12.87 13.38
C GLN A 339 -2.82 -12.77 13.57
N LEU A 340 -3.34 -13.17 14.74
CA LEU A 340 -4.76 -13.17 15.05
C LEU A 340 -5.23 -11.75 15.38
N TRP A 341 -6.00 -11.14 14.48
CA TRP A 341 -6.59 -9.81 14.69
C TRP A 341 -8.11 -9.91 14.67
N ILE A 342 -8.71 -9.75 15.84
CA ILE A 342 -10.17 -9.80 16.02
C ILE A 342 -10.69 -8.36 16.09
N PRO A 343 -11.39 -7.85 15.07
CA PRO A 343 -12.03 -6.54 15.15
C PRO A 343 -13.16 -6.56 16.20
N LEU A 344 -13.16 -5.59 17.11
CA LEU A 344 -14.20 -5.37 18.12
C LEU A 344 -15.14 -4.26 17.64
N HIS A 345 -15.85 -4.54 16.56
CA HIS A 345 -16.90 -3.68 16.01
C HIS A 345 -18.24 -4.41 16.10
N GLU A 346 -19.33 -3.68 16.39
CA GLU A 346 -20.70 -4.21 16.26
C GLU A 346 -21.09 -4.42 14.80
#